data_AF-A0A2K6VIS9-F1
#
_entry.id   AF-A0A2K6VIS9-F1
#
_cell.length_a   1.000
_cell.length_b   1.000
_cell.length_c   1.000
_cell.angle_alpha   90.00
_cell.angle_beta   90.00
_cell.angle_gamma   90.00
#
_symmetry.space_group_name_H-M   'P 1'
#
loop_
_entity.id
_entity.type
_entity.pdbx_description
1 polymer ?
#
loop_
_entity_poly.entity_id
_entity_poly.type
_entity_poly.pdbx_seq_one_letter_code
_entity_poly.pdbx_strand_id
1 'polypeptide(L)'
;MVMKIRTLTYHVACFSCSNCEKKLTIGDEFVFREREDDILCRDCDTNNIEQPSSIKTEIYGGEDEDNWDGSTLTSLDNQMSNTPPLSLRSPKSDESTRVRTVLNEKQLMTLKACYAANARPDAMMKEHLVEMTGLSPRVIRVWFQNKRCKDKKRQIAMKHLQQKAETVSFFEKILIFC
;
A
#
# COMPACT_ATOMS: atom_id res chain seq x y z
N MET A 1 -28.32 4.39 11.93
CA MET A 1 -28.24 3.58 10.69
C MET A 1 -27.01 2.69 10.76
N VAL A 2 -27.09 1.46 10.23
CA VAL A 2 -26.00 0.47 10.23
C VAL A 2 -25.72 -0.01 8.80
N MET A 3 -24.47 -0.34 8.50
CA MET A 3 -24.03 -1.08 7.32
C MET A 3 -23.69 -2.51 7.72
N LYS A 4 -24.03 -3.49 6.89
CA LYS A 4 -23.70 -4.89 7.13
C LYS A 4 -22.83 -5.40 5.99
N ILE A 5 -21.74 -6.07 6.35
CA ILE A 5 -20.94 -6.87 5.42
C ILE A 5 -20.97 -8.29 5.94
N ARG A 6 -21.50 -9.23 5.14
CA ARG A 6 -21.59 -10.64 5.52
C ARG A 6 -22.22 -10.80 6.92
N THR A 7 -21.48 -11.27 7.90
CA THR A 7 -21.92 -11.46 9.30
C THR A 7 -21.64 -10.28 10.22
N LEU A 8 -20.86 -9.29 9.77
CA LEU A 8 -20.45 -8.13 10.57
C LEU A 8 -21.40 -6.95 10.37
N THR A 9 -21.69 -6.27 11.48
CA THR A 9 -22.51 -5.06 11.50
C THR A 9 -21.68 -3.89 11.96
N TYR A 10 -21.59 -2.86 11.12
CA TYR A 10 -20.89 -1.62 11.40
C TYR A 10 -21.91 -0.49 11.54
N HIS A 11 -21.69 0.44 12.46
CA HIS A 11 -22.41 1.71 12.40
C HIS A 11 -22.01 2.45 11.12
N VAL A 12 -22.94 3.14 10.46
CA VAL A 12 -22.61 3.97 9.29
C VAL A 12 -21.50 4.98 9.63
N ALA A 13 -21.48 5.51 10.85
CA ALA A 13 -20.44 6.42 11.32
C ALA A 13 -19.06 5.75 11.58
N CYS A 14 -19.04 4.44 11.83
CA CYS A 14 -17.84 3.64 12.07
C CYS A 14 -17.32 2.97 10.79
N PHE A 15 -18.12 2.96 9.72
CA PHE A 15 -17.74 2.40 8.43
C PHE A 15 -16.67 3.28 7.78
N SER A 16 -15.41 2.94 7.97
CA SER A 16 -14.29 3.75 7.54
C SER A 16 -13.12 2.89 7.10
N CYS A 17 -12.34 3.43 6.18
CA CYS A 17 -11.15 2.74 5.69
C CYS A 17 -10.13 2.60 6.83
N SER A 18 -9.69 1.38 7.13
CA SER A 18 -8.68 1.09 8.16
C SER A 18 -7.36 1.83 7.93
N ASN A 19 -7.08 2.30 6.71
CA ASN A 19 -5.81 2.95 6.35
C ASN A 19 -5.89 4.47 6.33
N CYS A 20 -7.01 5.05 5.90
CA CYS A 20 -7.16 6.50 5.77
C CYS A 20 -8.23 7.11 6.66
N GLU A 21 -9.01 6.29 7.36
CA GLU A 21 -10.19 6.67 8.15
C GLU A 21 -11.23 7.51 7.39
N LYS A 22 -11.15 7.52 6.06
CA LYS A 22 -12.22 8.07 5.24
C LYS A 22 -13.48 7.29 5.59
N LYS A 23 -14.49 7.99 6.09
CA LYS A 23 -15.84 7.45 6.26
C LYS A 23 -16.36 7.07 4.87
N LEU A 24 -16.71 5.81 4.73
CA LEU A 24 -17.19 5.24 3.48
C LEU A 24 -18.71 5.35 3.47
N THR A 25 -19.26 6.06 2.49
CA THR A 25 -20.71 6.26 2.38
C THR A 25 -21.31 5.35 1.32
N ILE A 26 -22.65 5.29 1.27
CA ILE A 26 -23.36 4.55 0.22
C ILE A 26 -22.94 5.13 -1.15
N GLY A 27 -22.43 4.27 -2.03
CA GLY A 27 -21.89 4.64 -3.34
C GLY A 27 -20.36 4.76 -3.40
N ASP A 28 -19.66 4.81 -2.26
CA ASP A 28 -18.20 4.65 -2.26
C ASP A 28 -17.83 3.19 -2.53
N GLU A 29 -16.76 2.99 -3.30
CA GLU A 29 -16.18 1.66 -3.49
C GLU A 29 -15.15 1.32 -2.41
N PHE A 30 -15.26 0.09 -1.91
CA PHE A 30 -14.40 -0.44 -0.87
C PHE A 30 -14.12 -1.92 -1.09
N VAL A 31 -13.03 -2.38 -0.49
CA VAL A 31 -12.63 -3.78 -0.41
C VAL A 31 -12.70 -4.22 1.04
N PHE A 32 -13.33 -5.37 1.27
CA PHE A 32 -13.43 -5.99 2.59
C PHE A 32 -12.59 -7.26 2.65
N ARG A 33 -11.68 -7.35 3.63
CA ARG A 33 -10.87 -8.53 3.90
C ARG A 33 -11.44 -9.29 5.08
N GLU A 34 -12.18 -10.36 4.80
CA GLU A 34 -12.87 -11.17 5.82
C GLU A 34 -11.94 -11.81 6.86
N ARG A 35 -10.69 -12.14 6.52
CA ARG A 35 -9.78 -12.77 7.49
C ARG A 35 -9.35 -11.81 8.62
N GLU A 36 -9.35 -10.50 8.35
CA GLU A 36 -8.82 -9.47 9.24
C GLU A 36 -9.87 -8.41 9.60
N ASP A 37 -11.12 -8.59 9.15
CA ASP A 37 -12.25 -7.65 9.30
C ASP A 37 -11.93 -6.22 8.86
N ASP A 38 -11.03 -6.10 7.89
CA ASP A 38 -10.47 -4.84 7.43
C ASP A 38 -11.21 -4.29 6.22
N ILE A 39 -11.59 -3.02 6.29
CA ILE A 39 -12.27 -2.29 5.21
C ILE A 39 -11.28 -1.29 4.60
N LEU A 40 -11.09 -1.32 3.29
CA LEU A 40 -10.19 -0.42 2.56
C LEU A 40 -10.96 0.35 1.50
N CYS A 41 -10.74 1.66 1.39
CA CYS A 41 -11.27 2.43 0.26
C CYS A 41 -10.53 2.09 -1.04
N ARG A 42 -11.16 2.32 -2.19
CA ARG A 42 -10.56 2.13 -3.52
C ARG A 42 -9.12 2.68 -3.65
N ASP A 43 -8.85 3.87 -3.12
CA ASP A 43 -7.50 4.46 -3.18
C ASP A 43 -6.48 3.69 -2.32
N CYS A 44 -6.90 3.17 -1.16
CA CYS A 44 -6.03 2.35 -0.32
C CYS A 44 -5.88 0.93 -0.86
N ASP A 45 -6.86 0.45 -1.62
CA ASP A 45 -6.84 -0.86 -2.27
C ASP A 45 -6.00 -0.87 -3.57
N THR A 46 -6.08 0.16 -4.41
CA THR A 46 -5.24 0.25 -5.62
C THR A 46 -3.75 0.35 -5.31
N ASN A 47 -3.38 1.03 -4.21
CA ASN A 47 -2.02 1.00 -3.67
C ASN A 47 -1.63 -0.39 -3.08
N ASN A 48 -2.61 -1.28 -2.87
CA ASN A 48 -2.46 -2.62 -2.34
C ASN A 48 -2.16 -3.64 -3.43
N ILE A 49 -2.67 -3.46 -4.66
CA ILE A 49 -2.47 -4.36 -5.79
C ILE A 49 -0.97 -4.59 -5.99
N GLU A 50 -0.58 -5.85 -5.88
CA GLU A 50 0.77 -6.33 -6.11
C GLU A 50 1.22 -5.85 -7.48
N GLN A 51 2.36 -5.14 -7.55
CA GLN A 51 3.17 -5.27 -8.75
C GLN A 51 3.67 -6.72 -8.71
N PRO A 52 3.25 -7.60 -9.63
CA PRO A 52 3.81 -8.94 -9.69
C PRO A 52 5.31 -8.80 -9.89
N SER A 53 6.06 -9.27 -8.89
CA SER A 53 7.51 -9.29 -8.88
C SER A 53 8.03 -9.93 -10.16
N SER A 54 8.70 -9.14 -10.97
CA SER A 54 9.75 -9.70 -11.82
C SER A 54 10.89 -10.13 -10.89
N ILE A 55 11.11 -11.45 -10.86
CA ILE A 55 12.22 -12.23 -10.31
C ILE A 55 13.56 -11.45 -10.38
N LYS A 56 14.43 -11.39 -9.35
CA LYS A 56 15.44 -12.45 -9.05
C LYS A 56 16.25 -12.22 -7.73
N THR A 57 16.34 -13.30 -6.93
CA THR A 57 17.45 -13.88 -6.11
C THR A 57 18.19 -13.13 -4.99
N GLU A 58 18.03 -13.69 -3.77
CA GLU A 58 18.99 -14.04 -2.69
C GLU A 58 20.30 -13.24 -2.54
N ILE A 59 20.46 -12.50 -1.42
CA ILE A 59 21.63 -12.53 -0.49
C ILE A 59 21.14 -12.17 0.93
N TYR A 60 21.64 -12.91 1.94
CA TYR A 60 21.43 -12.73 3.38
C TYR A 60 21.87 -11.35 3.92
N GLY A 61 21.06 -10.80 4.84
CA GLY A 61 21.52 -9.92 5.92
C GLY A 61 21.64 -8.43 5.58
N GLY A 62 20.75 -7.61 6.15
CA GLY A 62 20.88 -6.16 6.16
C GLY A 62 19.58 -5.50 6.60
N GLU A 63 19.66 -4.75 7.69
CA GLU A 63 18.56 -4.02 8.32
C GLU A 63 17.87 -3.11 7.29
N ASP A 64 16.53 -3.08 7.31
CA ASP A 64 15.64 -2.44 6.34
C ASP A 64 15.86 -0.91 6.18
N GLU A 65 16.95 -0.49 5.55
CA GLU A 65 17.09 0.79 4.89
C GLU A 65 16.44 0.66 3.50
N ASP A 66 15.12 0.94 3.42
CA ASP A 66 14.34 0.96 2.17
C ASP A 66 14.99 1.93 1.15
N ASN A 67 15.88 1.40 0.30
CA ASN A 67 16.52 2.08 -0.82
C ASN A 67 15.44 2.61 -1.79
N TRP A 68 15.38 3.93 -1.92
CA TRP A 68 14.57 4.64 -2.89
C TRP A 68 15.52 5.26 -3.91
N ASP A 69 15.83 4.53 -4.97
CA ASP A 69 16.30 5.16 -6.20
C ASP A 69 15.52 4.63 -7.40
N GLY A 70 14.80 5.57 -8.02
CA GLY A 70 14.36 5.42 -9.40
C GLY A 70 15.53 5.83 -10.28
N SER A 71 16.13 4.87 -10.96
CA SER A 71 16.80 4.94 -12.27
C SER A 71 17.44 3.57 -12.46
N THR A 72 17.08 2.78 -13.46
CA THR A 72 17.75 2.87 -14.75
C THR A 72 16.89 2.19 -15.82
N LEU A 73 16.54 2.97 -16.83
CA LEU A 73 16.00 2.49 -18.10
C LEU A 73 17.06 1.65 -18.81
N THR A 74 16.80 0.37 -19.05
CA THR A 74 17.39 -0.41 -20.17
C THR A 74 16.28 -1.36 -20.66
N SER A 75 15.56 -1.00 -21.72
CA SER A 75 15.81 -1.30 -23.14
C SER A 75 15.93 -2.78 -23.51
N LEU A 76 14.90 -3.18 -24.27
CA LEU A 76 14.87 -4.08 -25.44
C LEU A 76 14.83 -5.62 -25.30
N ASP A 77 13.79 -6.15 -25.97
CA ASP A 77 13.63 -7.41 -26.71
C ASP A 77 13.70 -8.75 -25.92
N ASN A 78 12.84 -9.75 -26.15
CA ASN A 78 12.38 -10.25 -27.45
C ASN A 78 11.14 -11.17 -27.29
N GLN A 79 10.13 -10.90 -28.13
CA GLN A 79 9.23 -11.79 -28.89
C GLN A 79 9.07 -13.28 -28.49
N MET A 80 7.81 -13.78 -28.40
CA MET A 80 7.24 -14.86 -29.26
C MET A 80 5.77 -15.26 -28.90
N SER A 81 4.83 -14.78 -29.74
CA SER A 81 3.63 -15.43 -30.35
C SER A 81 2.59 -16.27 -29.55
N ASN A 82 1.30 -15.87 -29.59
CA ASN A 82 0.21 -16.45 -30.45
C ASN A 82 -1.25 -16.26 -29.91
N THR A 83 -2.02 -15.37 -30.58
CA THR A 83 -3.50 -15.42 -30.94
C THR A 83 -4.62 -15.38 -29.86
N PRO A 84 -5.91 -15.02 -30.16
CA PRO A 84 -6.52 -13.92 -30.94
C PRO A 84 -7.66 -13.19 -30.10
N PRO A 85 -8.77 -12.60 -30.62
CA PRO A 85 -8.87 -11.13 -30.69
C PRO A 85 -10.19 -10.48 -30.18
N LEU A 86 -10.19 -9.14 -30.19
CA LEU A 86 -11.35 -8.20 -30.24
C LEU A 86 -12.27 -8.04 -29.01
N SER A 87 -11.91 -7.10 -28.14
CA SER A 87 -12.84 -6.01 -27.80
C SER A 87 -12.08 -4.70 -27.75
N LEU A 88 -12.02 -4.04 -28.91
CA LEU A 88 -11.60 -2.66 -29.08
C LEU A 88 -12.55 -1.76 -28.30
N ARG A 89 -12.16 -1.33 -27.09
CA ARG A 89 -12.72 -0.11 -26.50
C ARG A 89 -11.61 0.88 -26.21
N SER A 90 -11.48 1.76 -27.21
CA SER A 90 -10.70 3.00 -27.35
C SER A 90 -9.88 3.51 -26.15
N PRO A 91 -8.57 3.77 -26.37
CA PRO A 91 -7.75 4.61 -25.50
C PRO A 91 -7.93 6.09 -25.88
N LYS A 92 -8.69 6.85 -25.08
CA LYS A 92 -8.67 8.32 -25.08
C LYS A 92 -9.07 8.87 -23.71
N SER A 93 -8.11 8.98 -22.81
CA SER A 93 -8.03 10.13 -21.93
C SER A 93 -6.56 10.36 -21.71
N ASP A 94 -6.06 11.49 -22.20
CA ASP A 94 -4.75 12.03 -21.93
C ASP A 94 -4.26 11.57 -20.57
N GLU A 95 -3.21 10.76 -20.57
CA GLU A 95 -2.48 10.41 -19.38
C GLU A 95 -1.96 11.72 -18.83
N SER A 96 -2.77 12.34 -17.96
CA SER A 96 -2.38 13.51 -17.19
C SER A 96 -1.16 13.04 -16.42
N THR A 97 0.02 13.34 -16.98
CA THR A 97 1.32 12.88 -16.51
C THR A 97 1.46 13.56 -15.17
N ARG A 98 1.02 12.87 -14.13
CA ARG A 98 0.80 13.46 -12.82
C ARG A 98 2.19 13.81 -12.32
N VAL A 99 2.50 15.11 -12.26
CA VAL A 99 3.81 15.58 -11.81
C VAL A 99 4.03 15.04 -10.41
N ARG A 100 4.94 14.07 -10.29
CA ARG A 100 5.33 13.49 -9.02
C ARG A 100 6.29 14.46 -8.36
N THR A 101 5.81 15.16 -7.33
CA THR A 101 6.69 15.97 -6.48
C THR A 101 7.68 15.05 -5.77
N VAL A 102 8.96 15.22 -6.04
CA VAL A 102 10.04 14.55 -5.29
C VAL A 102 10.25 15.33 -4.00
N LEU A 103 10.21 14.63 -2.86
CA LEU A 103 10.52 15.21 -1.56
C LEU A 103 12.03 15.19 -1.36
N ASN A 104 12.58 16.27 -0.81
CA ASN A 104 14.00 16.34 -0.44
C ASN A 104 14.29 15.44 0.78
N GLU A 105 15.54 14.99 0.93
CA GLU A 105 15.97 14.11 2.02
C GLU A 105 15.66 14.72 3.40
N LYS A 106 15.95 16.01 3.58
CA LYS A 106 15.60 16.73 4.83
C LYS A 106 14.10 16.65 5.14
N GLN A 107 13.23 16.86 4.13
CA GLN A 107 11.78 16.79 4.30
C GLN A 107 11.35 15.35 4.65
N LEU A 108 11.95 14.36 3.99
CA LEU A 108 11.68 12.96 4.25
C LEU A 108 12.11 12.55 5.67
N MET A 109 13.27 13.01 6.14
CA MET A 109 13.76 12.74 7.49
C MET A 109 12.83 13.32 8.56
N THR A 110 12.37 14.58 8.40
CA THR A 110 11.39 15.18 9.32
C THR A 110 10.08 14.39 9.34
N LEU A 111 9.57 13.99 8.18
CA LEU A 111 8.34 13.21 8.08
C LEU A 111 8.49 11.81 8.71
N LYS A 112 9.62 11.13 8.49
CA LYS A 112 9.95 9.84 9.11
C LYS A 112 10.04 9.94 10.62
N ALA A 113 10.75 10.95 11.15
CA ALA A 113 10.88 11.17 12.59
C ALA A 113 9.52 11.43 13.26
N CYS A 114 8.69 12.28 12.64
CA CYS A 114 7.33 12.51 13.13
C CYS A 114 6.49 11.24 13.08
N TYR A 115 6.61 10.43 12.02
CA TYR A 115 5.87 9.18 11.89
C TYR A 115 6.26 8.13 12.94
N ALA A 116 7.55 8.03 13.26
CA ALA A 116 8.05 7.13 14.30
C ALA A 116 7.51 7.52 15.68
N ALA A 117 7.40 8.82 15.97
CA ALA A 117 6.81 9.32 17.21
C ALA A 117 5.28 9.17 17.22
N ASN A 118 4.63 9.58 16.13
CA ASN A 118 3.18 9.57 15.96
C ASN A 118 2.82 9.20 14.53
N ALA A 119 2.43 7.94 14.30
CA ALA A 119 1.98 7.46 12.98
C ALA A 119 0.75 8.23 12.44
N ARG A 120 0.06 8.97 13.33
CA ARG A 120 -1.12 9.77 13.05
C ARG A 120 -0.96 11.18 13.65
N PRO A 121 -0.25 12.11 12.99
CA PRO A 121 -0.11 13.46 13.50
C PRO A 121 -1.48 14.16 13.58
N ASP A 122 -1.76 14.79 14.73
CA ASP A 122 -2.92 15.65 14.93
C ASP A 122 -2.85 16.93 14.10
N ALA A 123 -3.93 17.72 14.09
CA ALA A 123 -4.02 18.96 13.31
C ALA A 123 -2.83 19.90 13.57
N MET A 124 -2.51 20.16 14.84
CA MET A 124 -1.36 21.01 15.23
C MET A 124 -0.03 20.45 14.72
N MET A 125 0.20 19.14 14.84
CA MET A 125 1.44 18.53 14.37
C MET A 125 1.56 18.62 12.84
N LYS A 126 0.45 18.49 12.11
CA LYS A 126 0.43 18.70 10.66
C LYS A 126 0.77 20.14 10.29
N GLU A 127 0.24 21.12 11.01
CA GLU A 127 0.57 22.55 10.80
C GLU A 127 2.06 22.81 11.05
N HIS A 128 2.61 22.27 12.14
CA HIS A 128 4.04 22.37 12.40
C HIS A 128 4.89 21.72 11.30
N LEU A 129 4.47 20.56 10.78
CA LEU A 129 5.15 19.93 9.65
C LEU A 129 5.07 20.77 8.37
N VAL A 130 3.95 21.45 8.10
CA VAL A 130 3.80 22.37 6.97
C VAL A 130 4.83 23.49 7.07
N GLU A 131 4.96 24.10 8.25
CA GLU A 131 5.92 25.16 8.52
C GLU A 131 7.38 24.66 8.38
N MET A 132 7.71 23.53 9.01
CA MET A 132 9.07 22.99 9.03
C MET A 132 9.55 22.45 7.68
N THR A 133 8.65 21.87 6.88
CA THR A 133 9.00 21.24 5.60
C THR A 133 8.74 22.13 4.39
N GLY A 134 7.93 23.19 4.55
CA GLY A 134 7.44 24.02 3.44
C GLY A 134 6.49 23.29 2.49
N LEU A 135 6.00 22.11 2.86
CA LEU A 135 5.12 21.30 2.03
C LEU A 135 3.67 21.71 2.20
N SER A 136 2.88 21.59 1.14
CA SER A 136 1.43 21.82 1.26
C SER A 136 0.78 20.84 2.26
N PRO A 137 -0.26 21.27 3.00
CA PRO A 137 -1.01 20.38 3.90
C PRO A 137 -1.53 19.11 3.20
N ARG A 138 -1.81 19.19 1.89
CA ARG A 138 -2.23 18.04 1.09
C ARG A 138 -1.12 17.01 0.93
N VAL A 139 0.10 17.44 0.62
CA VAL A 139 1.25 16.54 0.45
C VAL A 139 1.55 15.82 1.75
N ILE A 140 1.57 16.53 2.88
CA ILE A 140 1.78 15.90 4.20
C ILE A 140 0.68 14.87 4.49
N ARG A 141 -0.60 15.22 4.33
CA ARG A 141 -1.70 14.27 4.53
C ARG A 141 -1.58 13.02 3.66
N VAL A 142 -1.28 13.19 2.37
CA VAL A 142 -1.11 12.09 1.42
C VAL A 142 0.13 11.25 1.77
N TRP A 143 1.23 11.87 2.18
CA TRP A 143 2.44 11.16 2.59
C TRP A 143 2.17 10.25 3.79
N PHE A 144 1.51 10.75 4.84
CA PHE A 144 1.15 9.94 6.00
C PHE A 144 0.12 8.86 5.66
N GLN A 145 -0.79 9.13 4.73
CA GLN A 145 -1.73 8.11 4.24
C GLN A 145 -0.99 6.99 3.50
N ASN A 146 -0.12 7.34 2.56
CA ASN A 146 0.66 6.38 1.77
C ASN A 146 1.64 5.59 2.65
N LYS A 147 2.29 6.26 3.61
CA LYS A 147 3.21 5.61 4.55
C LYS A 147 2.51 4.55 5.38
N ARG A 148 1.34 4.85 5.96
CA ARG A 148 0.51 3.86 6.69
C ARG A 148 0.03 2.73 5.79
N CYS A 149 -0.36 3.03 4.55
CA CYS A 149 -0.72 2.00 3.58
C CYS A 149 0.44 1.03 3.31
N LYS A 150 1.65 1.56 3.11
CA LYS A 150 2.87 0.76 2.87
C LYS A 150 3.20 -0.10 4.09
N ASP A 151 3.18 0.46 5.29
CA ASP A 151 3.55 -0.26 6.51
C ASP A 151 2.55 -1.38 6.83
N LYS A 152 1.24 -1.14 6.66
CA LYS A 152 0.23 -2.19 6.82
C LYS A 152 0.39 -3.30 5.77
N LYS A 153 0.70 -2.94 4.51
CA LYS A 153 1.01 -3.92 3.46
C LYS A 153 2.23 -4.76 3.81
N ARG A 154 3.29 -4.14 4.34
CA ARG A 154 4.50 -4.83 4.80
C ARG A 154 4.20 -5.82 5.94
N GLN A 155 3.37 -5.43 6.92
CA GLN A 155 2.96 -6.31 8.02
C GLN A 155 2.15 -7.53 7.53
N ILE A 156 1.22 -7.34 6.60
CA ILE A 156 0.40 -8.43 6.05
C ILE A 156 1.25 -9.37 5.19
N ALA A 157 2.17 -8.83 4.39
CA ALA A 157 3.11 -9.62 3.61
C ALA A 157 4.03 -10.47 4.52
N MET A 158 4.58 -9.89 5.60
CA MET A 158 5.36 -10.63 6.58
C MET A 158 4.54 -11.74 7.26
N LYS A 159 3.30 -11.46 7.64
CA LYS A 159 2.39 -12.47 8.24
C LYS A 159 2.09 -13.61 7.27
N HIS A 160 1.85 -13.33 5.99
CA HIS A 160 1.66 -14.36 4.96
C HIS A 160 2.93 -15.18 4.72
N LEU A 161 4.10 -14.53 4.72
CA LEU A 161 5.38 -15.22 4.58
C LEU A 161 5.64 -16.14 5.79
N GLN A 162 5.37 -15.67 7.00
CA GLN A 162 5.48 -16.45 8.23
C GLN A 162 4.52 -17.65 8.22
N GLN A 163 3.26 -17.45 7.81
CA GLN A 163 2.30 -18.56 7.65
C GLN A 163 2.77 -19.57 6.60
N LYS A 164 3.34 -19.12 5.47
CA LYS A 164 3.93 -20.02 4.48
C LYS A 164 5.11 -20.79 5.08
N ALA A 165 6.01 -20.12 5.78
CA ALA A 165 7.14 -20.76 6.46
C ALA A 165 6.69 -21.77 7.52
N GLU A 166 5.64 -21.45 8.30
CA GLU A 166 5.05 -22.38 9.26
C GLU A 166 4.42 -23.59 8.55
N THR A 167 3.69 -23.39 7.46
CA THR A 167 3.14 -24.50 6.66
C THR A 167 4.25 -25.35 6.05
N VAL A 168 5.32 -24.76 5.51
CA VAL A 168 6.47 -25.48 4.98
C VAL A 168 7.15 -26.25 6.10
N SER A 169 7.39 -25.64 7.27
CA SER A 169 7.96 -26.33 8.44
C SER A 169 7.05 -27.46 8.94
N PHE A 170 5.73 -27.32 8.80
CA PHE A 170 4.76 -28.35 9.16
C PHE A 170 4.80 -29.51 8.16
N PHE A 171 4.89 -29.23 6.86
CA PHE A 171 5.10 -30.25 5.83
C PHE A 171 6.47 -30.91 5.95
N GLU A 172 7.54 -30.17 6.25
CA GLU A 172 8.87 -30.71 6.53
C GLU A 172 8.86 -31.59 7.79
N LYS A 173 8.20 -31.15 8.87
CA LYS A 173 8.01 -32.00 10.06
C LYS A 173 7.23 -33.26 9.71
N ILE A 174 6.11 -33.15 8.98
CA ILE A 174 5.36 -34.32 8.52
C ILE A 174 6.25 -35.24 7.67
N LEU A 175 7.04 -34.70 6.75
CA LEU A 175 7.97 -35.46 5.91
C LEU A 175 9.10 -36.12 6.73
N ILE A 176 9.55 -35.50 7.84
CA ILE A 176 10.55 -36.08 8.74
C ILE A 176 9.94 -37.19 9.61
N PHE A 177 8.64 -37.12 9.92
CA PHE A 177 7.94 -38.13 10.72
C PHE A 177 7.33 -39.28 9.90
N CYS A 178 7.32 -39.21 8.57
CA CYS A 178 6.91 -40.29 7.66
C CYS A 178 8.10 -41.13 7.21
#